data_AF-A0A261G164-F1
#
_entry.id   AF-A0A261G164-F1
#
_cell.length_a   1.000
_cell.length_b   1.000
_cell.length_c   1.000
_cell.angle_alpha   90.00
_cell.angle_beta   90.00
_cell.angle_gamma   90.00
#
_symmetry.space_group_name_H-M   'P 1'
#
loop_
_entity.id
_entity.type
_entity.pdbx_description
1 polymer ?
#
loop_
_entity_poly.entity_id
_entity_poly.type
_entity_poly.pdbx_seq_one_letter_code
_entity_poly.pdbx_strand_id
1 'polypeptide(L)' 'MPNVWSRKDEKQYRHVTDSELDKGHDKDRAKEIAAATVNKRREKEGRTEGEKKKKG' A
#
# COMPACT_ATOMS: atom_id res chain seq x y z
N MET A 1 0.62 12.69 5.71
CA MET A 1 0.83 11.40 5.01
C MET A 1 2.22 11.43 4.41
N PRO A 2 3.02 10.35 4.48
CA PRO A 2 4.37 10.38 3.94
C PRO A 2 4.29 10.73 2.45
N ASN A 3 5.04 11.75 2.02
CA ASN A 3 5.06 12.34 0.67
C ASN A 3 5.59 11.37 -0.42
N VAL A 4 5.59 10.06 -0.15
CA VAL A 4 6.21 9.02 -0.98
C VAL A 4 5.16 8.26 -1.80
N TRP A 5 3.87 8.37 -1.46
CA TRP A 5 2.80 7.72 -2.21
C TRP A 5 2.41 8.56 -3.42
N SER A 6 2.33 7.92 -4.58
CA SER A 6 1.80 8.56 -5.79
C SER A 6 0.26 8.66 -5.71
N ARG A 7 -0.33 9.51 -6.56
CA ARG A 7 -1.81 9.56 -6.73
C ARG A 7 -2.42 8.18 -7.04
N LYS A 8 -1.65 7.31 -7.72
CA LYS A 8 -2.06 5.93 -8.04
C LYS A 8 -2.07 5.06 -6.78
N ASP A 9 -1.06 5.18 -5.94
CA ASP A 9 -0.95 4.47 -4.66
C ASP A 9 -2.08 4.88 -3.73
N GLU A 10 -2.38 6.18 -3.63
CA GLU A 10 -3.51 6.67 -2.85
C GLU A 10 -4.86 6.16 -3.34
N LYS A 11 -5.08 6.13 -4.67
CA LYS A 11 -6.33 5.60 -5.25
C LYS A 11 -6.48 4.12 -4.94
N GLN A 12 -5.39 3.34 -5.02
CA GLN A 12 -5.42 1.93 -4.66
C GLN A 12 -5.65 1.71 -3.18
N TYR A 13 -4.98 2.48 -2.33
CA TYR A 13 -5.19 2.43 -0.90
C TYR A 13 -6.68 2.63 -0.57
N ARG A 14 -7.28 3.70 -1.08
CA ARG A 14 -8.72 3.97 -0.88
C ARG A 14 -9.60 2.84 -1.40
N HIS A 15 -9.33 2.33 -2.60
CA HIS A 15 -10.14 1.27 -3.20
C HIS A 15 -10.07 -0.05 -2.42
N VAL A 16 -8.88 -0.43 -1.94
CA VAL A 16 -8.71 -1.64 -1.12
C VAL A 16 -9.35 -1.44 0.25
N THR A 17 -9.17 -0.27 0.89
CA THR A 17 -9.85 0.01 2.16
C THR A 17 -11.36 -0.10 2.03
N ASP A 18 -11.94 0.49 0.98
CA ASP A 18 -13.39 0.44 0.73
C ASP A 18 -13.88 -0.99 0.47
N SER A 19 -13.15 -1.76 -0.34
CA SER A 19 -13.49 -3.16 -0.61
C SER A 19 -13.40 -4.05 0.63
N GLU A 20 -12.43 -3.83 1.52
CA GLU A 20 -12.32 -4.60 2.76
C GLU A 20 -13.41 -4.20 3.78
N LEU A 21 -13.79 -2.92 3.83
CA LEU A 21 -14.94 -2.46 4.62
C LEU A 21 -16.25 -3.10 4.13
N ASP A 22 -16.47 -3.16 2.82
CA ASP A 22 -17.66 -3.78 2.21
C ASP A 22 -17.76 -5.29 2.52
N LYS A 23 -16.62 -5.97 2.65
CA LYS A 23 -16.54 -7.37 3.11
C LYS A 23 -16.82 -7.55 4.61
N GLY A 24 -17.03 -6.47 5.34
CA GLY A 24 -17.32 -6.48 6.77
C GLY A 24 -16.07 -6.47 7.67
N HIS A 25 -14.89 -6.13 7.14
CA HIS A 25 -13.72 -5.92 7.99
C HIS A 25 -13.78 -4.59 8.72
N ASP A 26 -13.21 -4.54 9.92
CA ASP A 26 -13.01 -3.30 10.65
C ASP A 26 -12.14 -2.31 9.88
N LYS A 27 -12.43 -1.02 10.07
CA LYS A 27 -11.73 0.08 9.39
C LYS A 27 -10.22 0.04 9.55
N ASP A 28 -9.72 -0.32 10.72
CA ASP A 28 -8.28 -0.36 10.95
C ASP A 28 -7.65 -1.57 10.27
N ARG A 29 -8.34 -2.72 10.27
CA ARG A 29 -7.91 -3.89 9.52
C ARG A 29 -7.90 -3.63 8.00
N ALA A 30 -8.94 -2.98 7.49
CA ALA A 30 -9.03 -2.61 6.08
C ALA A 30 -7.89 -1.67 5.64
N LYS A 31 -7.52 -0.70 6.50
CA LYS A 31 -6.39 0.20 6.26
C LYS A 31 -5.04 -0.52 6.27
N GLU A 32 -4.83 -1.48 7.18
CA GLU A 32 -3.62 -2.30 7.22
C GLU A 32 -3.45 -3.11 5.93
N ILE A 33 -4.53 -3.79 5.50
CA ILE A 33 -4.54 -4.59 4.27
C ILE A 33 -4.27 -3.69 3.05
N ALA A 34 -4.89 -2.51 3.00
CA ALA A 34 -4.65 -1.53 1.94
C ALA A 34 -3.19 -1.05 1.92
N ALA A 35 -2.61 -0.72 3.09
CA ALA A 35 -1.21 -0.30 3.19
C ALA A 35 -0.26 -1.42 2.75
N ALA A 36 -0.50 -2.67 3.20
CA ALA A 36 0.30 -3.84 2.82
C ALA A 36 0.23 -4.11 1.31
N THR A 37 -0.95 -3.94 0.71
CA THR A 37 -1.16 -4.12 -0.74
C THR A 37 -0.37 -3.10 -1.55
N VAL A 38 -0.44 -1.82 -1.15
CA VAL A 38 0.32 -0.75 -1.80
C VAL A 38 1.83 -0.93 -1.60
N ASN A 39 2.28 -1.30 -0.40
CA ASN A 39 3.69 -1.55 -0.12
C ASN A 39 4.25 -2.70 -0.98
N LYS A 40 3.54 -3.84 -1.07
CA LYS A 40 3.93 -4.97 -1.93
C LYS A 40 4.02 -4.59 -3.40
N ARG A 41 3.12 -3.74 -3.88
CA ARG A 41 3.18 -3.21 -5.24
C ARG A 41 4.42 -2.34 -5.44
N ARG A 42 4.69 -1.43 -4.51
CA ARG A 42 5.84 -0.51 -4.59
C ARG A 42 7.16 -1.27 -4.51
N GLU A 43 7.21 -2.36 -3.76
CA GLU A 43 8.34 -3.30 -3.72
C GLU A 43 8.55 -3.96 -5.08
N LYS A 44 7.50 -4.53 -5.68
CA LYS A 44 7.56 -5.10 -7.04
C LYS A 44 7.97 -4.08 -8.11
N GLU A 45 7.59 -2.81 -7.93
CA GLU A 45 7.95 -1.71 -8.82
C GLU A 45 9.34 -1.11 -8.51
N GLY A 46 10.07 -1.64 -7.52
CA GLY A 46 11.41 -1.17 -7.13
C GLY A 46 11.42 0.23 -6.53
N ARG A 47 10.28 0.68 -6.00
CA ARG A 47 10.05 2.02 -5.40
C ARG A 47 10.07 2.00 -3.88
N THR A 48 10.33 0.86 -3.25
CA THR A 48 10.62 0.79 -1.82
C THR A 48 12.10 1.09 -1.59
N GLU A 49 12.38 1.94 -0.61
CA GLU A 49 13.74 2.40 -0.29
C GLU A 49 14.64 1.26 0.26
N GLY A 50 14.07 0.08 0.55
CA GLY A 50 14.73 -1.03 1.24
C GLY A 50 15.59 -1.97 0.39
N GLU A 51 15.45 -2.00 -0.94
CA GLU A 51 16.15 -3.00 -1.77
C GLU A 51 17.33 -2.46 -2.60
N LYS A 52 17.68 -1.17 -2.49
CA LYS A 52 18.88 -0.64 -3.17
C LYS A 52 20.21 -0.91 -2.45
N LYS A 53 20.24 -1.83 -1.46
CA LYS A 53 21.46 -2.23 -0.72
C LYS A 53 21.77 -3.74 -0.81
N LYS A 54 21.56 -4.40 -1.95
CA LYS A 54 22.17 -5.72 -2.25
C LYS A 54 22.60 -5.86 -3.72
N LYS A 55 23.41 -4.93 -4.19
CA LYS A 55 24.35 -5.15 -5.29
C LYS A 55 25.66 -4.46 -4.92
N GLY A 56 26.49 -5.21 -4.20
CA GLY A 56 27.85 -4.88 -3.81
C GLY A 56 28.55 -6.17 -3.47
#